data_AF-A0A1H1HGK4-F1
#
_entry.id   AF-A0A1H1HGK4-F1
#
_cell.length_a   1.000
_cell.length_b   1.000
_cell.length_c   1.000
_cell.angle_alpha   90.00
_cell.angle_beta   90.00
_cell.angle_gamma   90.00
#
_symmetry.space_group_name_H-M   'P 1'
#
loop_
_entity.id
_entity.type
_entity.pdbx_description
1 polymer ?
#
loop_
_entity_poly.entity_id
_entity_poly.type
_entity_poly.pdbx_seq_one_letter_code
_entity_poly.pdbx_strand_id
1 'polypeptide(L)'
;MAVLMKFKGIEQVYKETGKIEAALTKAKVDDEKQKAFIKELLQKRKRVEDKFLDEVNNDPKLKNFKAQTIKGDGGYTKALKDAADRLPVELKEASGKVTLVVGKNNAVGT
;
A
#
# COMPACT_ATOMS: atom_id res chain seq x y z
N MET A 1 16.27 1.25 -4.95
CA MET A 1 15.12 1.62 -4.08
C MET A 1 15.23 0.83 -2.79
N ALA A 2 15.51 1.52 -1.70
CA ALA A 2 15.52 0.92 -0.37
C ALA A 2 14.06 0.73 0.10
N VAL A 3 13.75 -0.41 0.70
CA VAL A 3 12.45 -0.62 1.34
C VAL A 3 12.47 0.04 2.70
N LEU A 4 11.64 1.06 2.90
CA LEU A 4 11.50 1.75 4.17
C LEU A 4 10.57 1.01 5.12
N MET A 5 9.46 0.47 4.60
CA MET A 5 8.43 -0.18 5.40
C MET A 5 7.66 -1.20 4.58
N LYS A 6 7.19 -2.27 5.23
CA LYS A 6 6.29 -3.27 4.65
C LYS A 6 4.98 -3.29 5.41
N PHE A 7 3.88 -3.49 4.71
CA PHE A 7 2.53 -3.51 5.26
C PHE A 7 1.88 -4.87 4.95
N LYS A 8 1.05 -5.36 5.87
CA LYS A 8 0.29 -6.61 5.70
C LYS A 8 -1.00 -6.42 4.89
N GLY A 9 -1.14 -5.29 4.21
CA GLY A 9 -2.33 -4.92 3.46
C GLY A 9 -2.48 -3.41 3.34
N ILE A 10 -3.38 -2.98 2.45
CA ILE A 10 -3.53 -1.56 2.12
C ILE A 10 -4.22 -0.75 3.23
N GLU A 11 -5.10 -1.35 4.04
CA GLU A 11 -5.67 -0.65 5.20
C GLU A 11 -4.59 -0.18 6.19
N GLN A 12 -3.52 -0.96 6.36
CA GLN A 12 -2.45 -0.65 7.30
C GLN A 12 -1.67 0.60 6.83
N VAL A 13 -1.51 0.79 5.53
CA VAL A 13 -0.89 1.99 4.94
C VAL A 13 -1.61 3.27 5.39
N TYR A 14 -2.94 3.25 5.42
CA TYR A 14 -3.73 4.43 5.83
C TYR A 14 -3.88 4.57 7.34
N LYS A 15 -3.85 3.46 8.09
CA LYS A 15 -3.88 3.49 9.57
C LYS A 15 -2.54 3.91 10.17
N GLU A 16 -1.43 3.62 9.48
CA GLU A 16 -0.07 3.87 9.95
C GLU A 16 0.61 5.03 9.23
N THR A 17 -0.16 6.02 8.73
CA THR A 17 0.39 7.23 8.10
C THR A 17 1.43 7.93 8.98
N GLY A 18 1.20 8.02 10.30
CA GLY A 18 2.21 8.58 11.22
C GLY A 18 3.52 7.78 11.27
N LYS A 19 3.48 6.46 11.07
CA LYS A 19 4.70 5.64 10.96
C LYS A 19 5.38 5.78 9.60
N ILE A 20 4.59 6.01 8.54
CA ILE A 20 5.11 6.37 7.21
C ILE A 20 5.91 7.66 7.32
N GLU A 21 5.33 8.72 7.89
CA GLU A 21 6.02 10.00 8.10
C GLU A 21 7.32 9.82 8.91
N ALA A 22 7.28 9.04 10.00
CA ALA A 22 8.47 8.74 10.78
C ALA A 22 9.55 7.99 9.97
N ALA A 23 9.15 7.04 9.11
CA ALA A 23 10.07 6.30 8.25
C ALA A 23 10.69 7.19 7.16
N LEU A 24 9.91 8.10 6.58
CA LEU A 24 10.37 9.08 5.60
C LEU A 24 11.34 10.09 6.22
N THR A 25 11.04 10.56 7.44
CA THR A 25 11.92 11.44 8.22
C THR A 25 13.25 10.74 8.52
N LYS A 26 13.21 9.46 8.91
CA LYS A 26 14.43 8.65 9.14
C LYS A 26 15.23 8.45 7.85
N ALA A 27 14.56 8.36 6.71
CA ALA A 27 15.17 8.28 5.39
C ALA A 27 15.67 9.65 4.87
N LYS A 28 15.57 10.72 5.67
CA LYS A 28 15.97 12.10 5.29
C LYS A 28 15.26 12.61 4.03
N VAL A 29 14.00 12.22 3.83
CA VAL A 29 13.16 12.76 2.77
C VAL A 29 12.74 14.19 3.16
N ASP A 30 12.80 15.13 2.21
CA ASP A 30 12.38 16.52 2.44
C ASP A 30 10.92 16.60 2.94
N ASP A 31 10.65 17.42 3.96
CA ASP A 31 9.30 17.63 4.52
C ASP A 31 8.23 17.94 3.47
N GLU A 32 8.57 18.75 2.45
CA GLU A 32 7.66 19.06 1.35
C GLU A 32 7.29 17.81 0.54
N LYS A 33 8.27 16.93 0.28
CA LYS A 33 8.05 15.67 -0.44
C LYS A 33 7.27 14.68 0.42
N GLN A 34 7.53 14.63 1.72
CA GLN A 34 6.76 13.82 2.65
C GLN A 34 5.28 14.22 2.62
N LYS A 35 4.99 15.52 2.79
CA LYS A 35 3.63 16.07 2.75
C LYS A 35 2.96 15.84 1.39
N ALA A 36 3.69 16.06 0.29
CA ALA A 36 3.20 15.79 -1.06
C ALA A 36 2.84 14.31 -1.25
N PHE A 37 3.69 13.41 -0.77
CA PHE A 37 3.45 11.97 -0.83
C PHE A 37 2.22 11.55 -0.02
N ILE A 38 2.09 12.01 1.23
CA ILE A 38 0.92 11.70 2.08
C ILE A 38 -0.37 12.26 1.45
N LYS A 39 -0.32 13.48 0.93
CA LYS A 39 -1.46 14.08 0.20
C LYS A 39 -1.83 13.25 -1.02
N GLU A 40 -0.84 12.84 -1.81
CA GLU A 40 -1.06 12.02 -3.00
C GLU A 40 -1.61 10.63 -2.63
N LEU A 41 -1.09 10.02 -1.57
CA LEU A 41 -1.55 8.74 -1.04
C LEU A 41 -3.03 8.78 -0.65
N LEU A 42 -3.44 9.84 0.05
CA LEU A 42 -4.84 10.04 0.44
C LEU A 42 -5.74 10.37 -0.75
N GLN A 43 -5.28 11.19 -1.70
CA GLN A 43 -6.04 11.51 -2.92
C GLN A 43 -6.21 10.31 -3.84
N LYS A 44 -5.15 9.51 -4.02
CA LYS A 44 -5.16 8.29 -4.84
C LYS A 44 -5.66 7.08 -4.07
N ARG A 45 -6.18 7.24 -2.85
CA ARG A 45 -6.61 6.14 -1.98
C ARG A 45 -7.44 5.10 -2.71
N LYS A 46 -8.51 5.54 -3.38
CA LYS A 46 -9.41 4.65 -4.14
C LYS A 46 -8.66 3.88 -5.22
N ARG A 47 -7.78 4.56 -5.97
CA ARG A 47 -6.96 3.92 -7.03
C ARG A 47 -5.99 2.88 -6.46
N VAL A 48 -5.41 3.15 -5.31
CA VAL A 48 -4.48 2.24 -4.63
C VAL A 48 -5.24 1.02 -4.09
N GLU A 49 -6.43 1.24 -3.54
CA GLU A 49 -7.36 0.18 -3.11
C GLU A 49 -7.81 -0.69 -4.30
N ASP A 50 -8.17 -0.09 -5.43
CA ASP A 50 -8.50 -0.79 -6.68
C ASP A 50 -7.32 -1.63 -7.20
N LYS A 51 -6.11 -1.06 -7.25
CA LYS A 51 -4.90 -1.81 -7.65
C LYS A 51 -4.59 -2.98 -6.71
N PHE A 52 -4.81 -2.77 -5.41
CA PHE A 52 -4.64 -3.83 -4.42
C PHE A 52 -5.65 -4.97 -4.67
N LEU A 53 -6.91 -4.64 -4.90
CA LEU A 53 -7.94 -5.62 -5.23
C LEU A 53 -7.65 -6.35 -6.54
N ASP A 54 -7.13 -5.65 -7.55
CA ASP A 54 -6.74 -6.24 -8.83
C ASP A 54 -5.59 -7.25 -8.66
N GLU A 55 -4.52 -6.88 -7.93
CA GLU A 55 -3.42 -7.80 -7.64
C GLU A 55 -3.88 -9.01 -6.81
N VAL A 56 -4.78 -8.80 -5.84
CA VAL A 56 -5.35 -9.90 -5.04
C VAL A 56 -6.22 -10.81 -5.90
N ASN A 57 -7.04 -10.27 -6.79
CA ASN A 57 -7.87 -11.05 -7.71
C ASN A 57 -7.04 -11.79 -8.77
N ASN A 58 -5.86 -11.27 -9.10
CA ASN A 58 -4.89 -11.93 -9.98
C ASN A 58 -4.03 -12.98 -9.24
N ASP A 59 -4.21 -13.19 -7.93
CA ASP A 59 -3.49 -14.24 -7.22
C ASP A 59 -3.99 -15.63 -7.69
N PRO A 60 -3.12 -16.44 -8.32
CA PRO A 60 -3.53 -17.73 -8.89
C PRO A 60 -3.94 -18.77 -7.83
N LYS A 61 -3.74 -18.50 -6.54
CA LYS A 61 -4.21 -19.32 -5.42
C LYS A 61 -5.64 -18.96 -5.01
N LEU A 62 -6.15 -17.80 -5.38
CA LEU A 62 -7.55 -17.38 -5.17
C LEU A 62 -8.45 -17.77 -6.36
N LYS A 63 -8.45 -19.05 -6.73
CA LYS A 63 -9.17 -19.52 -7.94
C LYS A 63 -10.70 -19.31 -7.92
N ASN A 64 -11.30 -19.04 -6.77
CA ASN A 64 -12.76 -18.87 -6.61
C ASN A 64 -13.15 -17.67 -5.74
N PHE A 65 -12.24 -16.73 -5.51
CA PHE A 65 -12.50 -15.57 -4.67
C PHE A 65 -12.29 -14.28 -5.46
N LYS A 66 -13.37 -13.55 -5.70
CA LYS A 66 -13.34 -12.23 -6.34
C LYS A 66 -13.64 -11.17 -5.29
N ALA A 67 -12.60 -10.48 -4.87
CA ALA A 67 -12.69 -9.34 -3.98
C ALA A 67 -13.32 -8.16 -4.73
N GLN A 68 -14.58 -7.86 -4.44
CA GLN A 68 -15.25 -6.65 -4.93
C GLN A 68 -15.03 -5.44 -4.00
N THR A 69 -14.69 -5.70 -2.75
CA THR A 69 -14.50 -4.68 -1.72
C THR A 69 -13.48 -5.15 -0.69
N ILE A 70 -12.68 -4.22 -0.21
CA ILE A 70 -11.75 -4.38 0.92
C ILE A 70 -12.48 -4.40 2.28
N LYS A 71 -13.73 -3.93 2.32
CA LYS A 71 -14.61 -3.95 3.50
C LYS A 71 -15.72 -4.98 3.31
N GLY A 72 -15.58 -6.14 3.95
CA GLY A 72 -16.73 -6.94 4.38
C GLY A 72 -17.14 -6.53 5.80
N ASP A 73 -18.29 -7.04 6.28
CA ASP A 73 -18.72 -6.94 7.67
C ASP A 73 -17.59 -7.45 8.60
N GLY A 74 -16.81 -6.53 9.19
CA GLY A 74 -15.67 -6.84 10.05
C GLY A 74 -14.26 -6.77 9.43
N GLY A 75 -14.10 -6.35 8.17
CA GLY A 75 -12.78 -6.13 7.53
C GLY A 75 -12.50 -7.06 6.35
N TYR A 76 -11.24 -7.47 6.19
CA TYR A 76 -10.83 -8.43 5.15
C TYR A 76 -11.50 -9.79 5.37
N THR A 77 -12.18 -10.33 4.35
CA THR A 77 -12.59 -11.74 4.38
C THR A 77 -11.35 -12.64 4.49
N LYS A 78 -11.49 -13.86 5.03
CA LYS A 78 -10.35 -14.75 5.28
C LYS A 78 -9.47 -14.98 4.02
N ALA A 79 -10.10 -15.12 2.86
CA ALA A 79 -9.42 -15.27 1.57
C ALA A 79 -8.69 -13.98 1.13
N LEU A 80 -9.34 -12.82 1.30
CA LEU A 80 -8.73 -11.52 1.04
C LEU A 80 -7.51 -11.28 1.95
N LYS A 81 -7.61 -11.67 3.22
CA LYS A 81 -6.52 -11.54 4.20
C LYS A 81 -5.34 -12.46 3.87
N ASP A 82 -5.59 -13.70 3.46
CA ASP A 82 -4.57 -14.65 3.06
C ASP A 82 -3.80 -14.18 1.80
N ALA A 83 -4.50 -13.57 0.85
CA ALA A 83 -3.86 -12.94 -0.30
C ALA A 83 -3.18 -11.61 0.05
N ALA A 84 -3.77 -10.80 0.93
CA ALA A 84 -3.16 -9.57 1.43
C ALA A 84 -1.81 -9.82 2.13
N ASP A 85 -1.72 -10.91 2.91
CA ASP A 85 -0.49 -11.29 3.62
C ASP A 85 0.60 -11.75 2.66
N ARG A 86 0.21 -12.32 1.50
CA ARG A 86 1.13 -12.71 0.42
C ARG A 86 1.50 -11.55 -0.51
N LEU A 87 0.65 -10.53 -0.60
CA LEU A 87 0.87 -9.41 -1.49
C LEU A 87 1.84 -8.42 -0.85
N PRO A 88 3.04 -8.21 -1.42
CA PRO A 88 3.98 -7.26 -0.86
C PRO A 88 3.47 -5.83 -1.05
N VAL A 89 3.07 -5.19 0.05
CA VAL A 89 2.80 -3.74 0.08
C VAL A 89 3.99 -3.08 0.74
N GLU A 90 4.76 -2.30 -0.02
CA GLU A 90 6.05 -1.80 0.41
C GLU A 90 6.16 -0.29 0.14
N LEU A 91 6.57 0.47 1.15
CA LEU A 91 7.04 1.83 0.99
C LEU A 91 8.51 1.78 0.59
N LYS A 92 8.82 2.33 -0.59
CA LYS A 92 10.18 2.39 -1.12
C LYS A 92 10.62 3.83 -1.23
N GLU A 93 11.91 4.05 -1.03
CA GLU A 93 12.56 5.34 -1.24
C GLU A 93 13.81 5.14 -2.10
N ALA A 94 14.04 6.08 -3.00
CA ALA A 94 15.29 6.19 -3.75
C ALA A 94 15.58 7.65 -4.11
N SER A 95 16.72 8.14 -3.65
CA SER A 95 17.25 9.46 -4.02
C SER A 95 16.22 10.58 -3.77
N GLY A 96 15.52 10.53 -2.65
CA GLY A 96 14.49 11.48 -2.24
C GLY A 96 13.12 11.24 -2.90
N LYS A 97 12.96 10.21 -3.74
CA LYS A 97 11.67 9.81 -4.31
C LYS A 97 11.03 8.72 -3.49
N VAL A 98 9.79 8.95 -3.06
CA VAL A 98 9.00 8.00 -2.28
C VAL A 98 8.01 7.32 -3.20
N THR A 99 7.87 6.00 -3.08
CA THR A 99 6.93 5.21 -3.89
C THR A 99 6.25 4.17 -3.02
N LEU A 100 4.93 4.11 -3.08
CA LEU A 100 4.16 2.98 -2.55
C LEU A 100 4.03 1.93 -3.64
N VAL A 101 4.55 0.73 -3.39
CA VAL A 101 4.43 -0.42 -4.28
C VAL A 101 3.41 -1.38 -3.67
N VAL A 102 2.50 -1.87 -4.51
CA VAL A 102 1.49 -2.87 -4.16
C VAL A 102 1.67 -4.04 -5.12
N GLY A 103 2.15 -5.17 -4.60
CA GLY A 103 2.51 -6.32 -5.43
C GLY A 103 3.65 -5.97 -6.39
N LYS A 104 3.37 -6.04 -7.68
CA LYS A 104 4.30 -5.65 -8.75
C LYS A 104 4.09 -4.21 -9.26
N ASN A 105 3.08 -3.52 -8.73
CA ASN A 105 2.59 -2.26 -9.26
C ASN A 105 2.98 -1.06 -8.40
N ASN A 106 3.47 0.01 -9.04
CA ASN A 106 3.63 1.31 -8.39
C ASN A 106 2.24 1.95 -8.22
N ALA A 107 1.81 2.14 -6.97
CA ALA A 107 0.49 2.63 -6.64
C ALA A 107 0.47 4.16 -6.47
N VAL A 108 1.50 4.72 -5.84
CA VAL A 108 1.68 6.16 -5.55
C VAL A 108 3.16 6.51 -5.64
N GLY A 109 3.52 7.70 -6.11
CA GLY A 109 4.91 8.13 -6.09
C GLY A 109 5.11 9.62 -6.38
N THR A 110 6.18 10.17 -5.81
CA THR A 110 6.62 11.58 -5.95
C THR A 110 8.00 11.66 -6.60
#